data_AF-A0A4Y7U580-F1
#
_entry.id   AF-A0A4Y7U580-F1
#
_cell.length_a   1.000
_cell.length_b   1.000
_cell.length_c   1.000
_cell.angle_alpha   90.00
_cell.angle_beta   90.00
_cell.angle_gamma   90.00
#
_symmetry.space_group_name_H-M   'P 1'
#
loop_
_entity.id
_entity.type
_entity.pdbx_description
1 polymer ?
#
loop_
_entity_poly.entity_id
_entity_poly.type
_entity_poly.pdbx_seq_one_letter_code
_entity_poly.pdbx_strand_id
1 'polypeptide(L)'
;CLTDLDQSKGCWTQTKGISYLNAYLCDYDTPAEVMVQLAVLMPLNELKDWYGETPPVYTDLLNAIDSFYDPKIKTINRWLPELLEQLDKSEEQKKEMVMDSWYLHHPLMNLARLALNGEKKAEELLLKSIDFAIKVAHHFDYQWPVFYKMDTLEVVKKETVPGKGGEKDVPGSYAHLMLLLFRLTKDKRYLREAEKAVKKLVGCGFDILYQANNT
;
A
#
# COMPACT_ATOMS: atom_id res chain seq x y z
N CYS A 1 21.09 -2.70 15.28
CA CYS A 1 20.07 -2.26 14.29
C CYS A 1 18.78 -3.09 14.41
N LEU A 2 18.75 -4.39 14.06
CA LEU A 2 17.52 -5.20 14.25
C LEU A 2 17.12 -5.38 15.72
N THR A 3 18.10 -5.60 16.61
CA THR A 3 17.87 -5.65 18.05
C THR A 3 17.26 -4.36 18.59
N ASP A 4 17.66 -3.21 18.05
CA ASP A 4 17.12 -1.91 18.48
C ASP A 4 15.67 -1.77 18.01
N LEU A 5 15.36 -2.20 16.78
CA LEU A 5 14.00 -2.23 16.28
C LEU A 5 13.11 -3.15 17.13
N ASP A 6 13.59 -4.35 17.45
CA ASP A 6 12.86 -5.37 18.21
C ASP A 6 12.62 -4.96 19.69
N GLN A 7 13.62 -4.37 20.33
CA GLN A 7 13.59 -4.11 21.79
C GLN A 7 13.16 -2.69 22.16
N SER A 8 13.21 -1.74 21.23
CA SER A 8 12.79 -0.36 21.49
C SER A 8 11.27 -0.27 21.53
N LYS A 9 10.72 -0.12 22.74
CA LYS A 9 9.27 0.04 22.94
C LYS A 9 8.66 1.20 22.14
N GLY A 10 9.44 2.26 21.89
CA GLY A 10 9.01 3.41 21.10
C GLY A 10 8.74 3.08 19.63
N CYS A 11 9.29 1.98 19.11
CA CYS A 11 9.08 1.55 17.73
C CYS A 11 7.76 0.80 17.54
N TRP A 12 7.09 0.37 18.60
CA TRP A 12 5.94 -0.52 18.52
C TRP A 12 4.70 0.05 19.19
N THR A 13 3.55 -0.32 18.66
CA THR A 13 2.24 -0.19 19.30
C THR A 13 1.54 -1.55 19.28
N GLN A 14 0.51 -1.71 20.11
CA GLN A 14 -0.29 -2.92 20.16
C GLN A 14 -1.77 -2.62 20.01
N THR A 15 -2.44 -3.41 19.20
CA THR A 15 -3.90 -3.36 19.06
C THR A 15 -4.43 -4.79 19.06
N LYS A 16 -5.33 -5.10 20.00
CA LYS A 16 -5.92 -6.44 20.21
C LYS A 16 -4.88 -7.58 20.34
N GLY A 17 -3.76 -7.30 20.98
CA GLY A 17 -2.68 -8.27 21.19
C GLY A 17 -1.81 -8.54 19.96
N ILE A 18 -1.98 -7.77 18.88
CA ILE A 18 -1.10 -7.79 17.71
C ILE A 18 -0.17 -6.57 17.79
N SER A 19 1.13 -6.80 17.58
CA SER A 19 2.15 -5.75 17.56
C SER A 19 2.32 -5.17 16.15
N TYR A 20 2.46 -3.85 16.07
CA TYR A 20 2.71 -3.12 14.83
C TYR A 20 3.84 -2.11 15.03
N LEU A 21 4.59 -1.82 13.97
CA LEU A 21 5.56 -0.74 13.98
C LEU A 21 4.86 0.62 13.88
N ASN A 22 5.36 1.59 14.65
CA ASN A 22 4.97 2.99 14.55
C ASN A 22 5.66 3.64 13.34
N ALA A 23 4.98 4.57 12.67
CA ALA A 23 5.58 5.39 11.62
C ALA A 23 6.67 6.33 12.19
N TYR A 24 6.45 6.83 13.40
CA TYR A 24 7.36 7.70 14.13
C TYR A 24 7.64 7.15 15.53
N LEU A 25 8.85 7.36 16.02
CA LEU A 25 9.26 6.90 17.35
C LEU A 25 8.37 7.52 18.43
N CYS A 26 7.77 6.67 19.27
CA CYS A 26 6.85 7.04 20.35
C CYS A 26 5.55 7.75 19.90
N ASP A 27 5.16 7.66 18.64
CA ASP A 27 3.83 8.06 18.20
C ASP A 27 2.83 6.93 18.49
N TYR A 28 2.07 7.09 19.57
CA TYR A 28 1.03 6.15 19.99
C TYR A 28 -0.39 6.66 19.71
N ASP A 29 -0.51 7.89 19.21
CA ASP A 29 -1.80 8.52 18.91
C ASP A 29 -2.23 8.22 17.47
N THR A 30 -1.28 8.09 16.55
CA THR A 30 -1.56 7.69 15.17
C THR A 30 -1.70 6.17 15.06
N PRO A 31 -2.83 5.63 14.53
CA PRO A 31 -2.96 4.21 14.23
C PRO A 31 -1.83 3.70 13.33
N ALA A 32 -1.43 2.43 13.53
CA ALA A 32 -0.46 1.80 12.66
C ALA A 32 -0.91 1.80 11.19
N GLU A 33 0.04 1.94 10.27
CA GLU A 33 -0.23 1.96 8.84
C GLU A 33 0.48 0.83 8.07
N VAL A 34 -0.21 0.30 7.06
CA VAL A 34 0.21 -0.89 6.31
C VAL A 34 1.52 -0.68 5.54
N MET A 35 1.80 0.55 5.09
CA MET A 35 3.02 0.85 4.35
C MET A 35 4.25 0.67 5.22
N VAL A 36 4.23 1.14 6.47
CA VAL A 36 5.34 0.94 7.42
C VAL A 36 5.59 -0.55 7.62
N GLN A 37 4.54 -1.33 7.85
CA GLN A 37 4.68 -2.76 8.08
C GLN A 37 5.31 -3.45 6.86
N LEU A 38 4.78 -3.20 5.66
CA LEU A 38 5.26 -3.85 4.44
C LEU A 38 6.61 -3.34 3.95
N ALA A 39 6.93 -2.06 4.18
CA ALA A 39 8.23 -1.48 3.83
C ALA A 39 9.37 -2.07 4.66
N VAL A 40 9.11 -2.47 5.91
CA VAL A 40 10.06 -3.18 6.76
C VAL A 40 10.03 -4.69 6.53
N LEU A 41 8.85 -5.28 6.32
CA LEU A 41 8.71 -6.72 6.07
C LEU A 41 9.43 -7.17 4.78
N MET A 42 9.38 -6.35 3.72
CA MET A 42 10.01 -6.68 2.44
C MET A 42 11.53 -6.92 2.56
N PRO A 43 12.36 -5.98 3.07
CA PRO A 43 13.80 -6.23 3.23
C PRO A 43 14.09 -7.32 4.29
N LEU A 44 13.23 -7.50 5.30
CA LEU A 44 13.36 -8.63 6.23
C LEU A 44 13.18 -9.98 5.55
N ASN A 45 12.32 -10.07 4.52
CA ASN A 45 12.18 -11.27 3.71
C ASN A 45 13.48 -11.58 2.96
N GLU A 46 14.09 -10.57 2.32
CA GLU A 46 15.36 -10.74 1.62
C GLU A 46 16.49 -11.13 2.60
N LEU A 47 16.49 -10.52 3.79
CA LEU A 47 17.44 -10.85 4.86
C LEU A 47 17.29 -12.28 5.35
N LYS A 48 16.05 -12.73 5.57
CA LYS A 48 15.73 -14.10 5.96
C LYS A 48 16.27 -15.11 4.95
N ASP A 49 16.07 -14.83 3.66
CA ASP A 49 16.56 -15.70 2.59
C ASP A 49 18.09 -15.69 2.50
N TRP A 50 18.73 -14.55 2.73
CA TRP A 50 20.19 -14.42 2.74
C TRP A 50 20.83 -15.21 3.87
N TYR A 51 20.36 -15.02 5.11
CA TYR A 51 20.98 -15.60 6.30
C TYR A 51 20.45 -17.00 6.64
N GLY A 52 19.33 -17.42 6.06
CA GLY A 52 18.68 -18.69 6.38
C GLY A 52 17.99 -18.70 7.76
N GLU A 53 17.87 -17.55 8.40
CA GLU A 53 17.25 -17.38 9.73
C GLU A 53 16.07 -16.41 9.62
N THR A 54 14.98 -16.69 10.33
CA THR A 54 13.80 -15.80 10.34
C THR A 54 13.83 -14.92 11.59
N PRO A 55 14.02 -13.59 11.46
CA PRO A 55 13.98 -12.69 12.61
C PRO A 55 12.59 -12.68 13.27
N PRO A 56 12.47 -12.54 14.61
CA PRO A 56 11.17 -12.43 15.29
C PRO A 56 10.27 -11.33 14.70
N VAL A 57 10.85 -10.17 14.43
CA VAL A 57 10.21 -9.01 13.79
C VAL A 57 9.53 -9.38 12.46
N TYR A 58 10.12 -10.26 11.65
CA TYR A 58 9.50 -10.71 10.40
C TYR A 58 8.18 -11.44 10.67
N THR A 59 8.18 -12.35 11.64
CA THR A 59 7.01 -13.15 12.02
C THR A 59 5.90 -12.26 12.56
N ASP A 60 6.23 -11.30 13.42
CA ASP A 60 5.25 -10.37 13.99
C ASP A 60 4.60 -9.49 12.91
N LEU A 61 5.41 -8.92 12.02
CA LEU A 61 4.91 -8.10 10.91
C LEU A 61 4.07 -8.92 9.92
N LEU A 62 4.51 -10.13 9.56
CA LEU A 62 3.76 -11.02 8.68
C LEU A 62 2.43 -11.45 9.33
N ASN A 63 2.40 -11.64 10.65
CA ASN A 63 1.16 -11.93 11.36
C ASN A 63 0.19 -10.74 11.35
N ALA A 64 0.71 -9.53 11.42
CA ALA A 64 -0.06 -8.29 11.48
C ALA A 64 -0.72 -7.85 10.16
N ILE A 65 -0.23 -8.27 8.98
CA ILE A 65 -0.71 -7.72 7.69
C ILE A 65 -2.20 -7.94 7.41
N ASP A 66 -2.80 -9.02 7.93
CA ASP A 66 -4.23 -9.32 7.71
C ASP A 66 -5.14 -8.31 8.39
N SER A 67 -4.66 -7.68 9.47
CA SER A 67 -5.43 -6.70 10.23
C SER A 67 -5.76 -5.44 9.42
N PHE A 68 -5.05 -5.20 8.30
CA PHE A 68 -5.32 -4.08 7.40
C PHE A 68 -6.39 -4.39 6.36
N TYR A 69 -6.79 -5.65 6.20
CA TYR A 69 -7.82 -6.02 5.23
C TYR A 69 -9.20 -5.58 5.70
N ASP A 70 -9.86 -4.74 4.90
CA ASP A 70 -11.25 -4.35 5.13
C ASP A 70 -12.20 -5.26 4.31
N PRO A 71 -12.99 -6.14 4.95
CA PRO A 71 -13.91 -7.03 4.25
C PRO A 71 -15.08 -6.30 3.58
N LYS A 72 -15.41 -5.06 3.98
CA LYS A 72 -16.51 -4.28 3.39
C LYS A 72 -16.15 -3.81 1.98
N ILE A 73 -14.91 -3.34 1.78
CA ILE A 73 -14.41 -2.87 0.48
C ILE A 73 -13.55 -3.90 -0.24
N LYS A 74 -13.21 -5.03 0.42
CA LYS A 74 -12.42 -6.16 -0.12
C LYS A 74 -11.03 -5.74 -0.60
N THR A 75 -10.32 -5.00 0.23
CA THR A 75 -8.91 -4.64 0.01
C THR A 75 -8.26 -4.25 1.33
N ILE A 76 -6.93 -4.20 1.36
CA ILE A 76 -6.21 -3.52 2.43
C ILE A 76 -6.52 -2.02 2.48
N ASN A 77 -6.58 -1.49 3.68
CA ASN A 77 -6.71 -0.07 3.99
C ASN A 77 -5.36 0.48 4.47
N ARG A 78 -5.18 1.81 4.45
CA ARG A 78 -3.97 2.46 4.96
C ARG A 78 -3.79 2.18 6.44
N TRP A 79 -4.85 2.42 7.20
CA TRP A 79 -4.92 2.28 8.65
C TRP A 79 -5.60 0.96 9.02
N LEU A 80 -5.49 0.56 10.29
CA LEU A 80 -6.30 -0.53 10.83
C LEU A 80 -7.80 -0.17 10.73
N PRO A 81 -8.65 -0.97 10.05
CA PRO A 81 -10.07 -0.65 9.84
C PRO A 81 -10.85 -0.39 11.14
N GLU A 82 -10.45 -1.04 12.24
CA GLU A 82 -11.06 -0.89 13.55
C GLU A 82 -10.68 0.40 14.30
N LEU A 83 -9.62 1.09 13.88
CA LEU A 83 -9.15 2.34 14.49
C LEU A 83 -9.42 3.57 13.62
N LEU A 84 -10.16 3.43 12.51
CA LEU A 84 -10.44 4.53 11.60
C LEU A 84 -11.14 5.72 12.29
N GLU A 85 -12.00 5.46 13.27
CA GLU A 85 -12.70 6.50 14.04
C GLU A 85 -11.76 7.26 15.00
N GLN A 86 -10.58 6.72 15.31
CA GLN A 86 -9.60 7.31 16.23
C GLN A 86 -8.62 8.25 15.53
N LEU A 87 -8.68 8.36 14.19
CA LEU A 87 -7.84 9.29 13.47
C LEU A 87 -8.14 10.74 13.90
N ASP A 88 -7.09 11.54 14.06
CA ASP A 88 -7.18 12.92 14.53
C ASP A 88 -7.82 13.90 13.50
N LYS A 89 -8.00 13.46 12.25
CA LYS A 89 -8.59 14.21 11.13
C LYS A 89 -7.84 15.51 10.78
N SER A 90 -6.61 15.67 11.26
CA SER A 90 -5.78 16.87 11.08
C SER A 90 -5.30 17.06 9.64
N GLU A 91 -5.14 15.97 8.89
CA GLU A 91 -4.71 15.94 7.49
C GLU A 91 -5.71 15.16 6.64
N GLU A 92 -5.78 15.41 5.32
CA GLU A 92 -6.75 14.75 4.43
C GLU A 92 -6.70 13.22 4.51
N GLN A 93 -5.50 12.63 4.54
CA GLN A 93 -5.29 11.19 4.64
C GLN A 93 -5.64 10.60 6.01
N LYS A 94 -5.76 11.43 7.05
CA LYS A 94 -6.20 11.03 8.39
C LYS A 94 -7.72 11.15 8.55
N LYS A 95 -8.45 11.32 7.45
CA LYS A 95 -9.91 11.21 7.44
C LYS A 95 -10.31 9.80 7.06
N GLU A 96 -11.38 9.31 7.67
CA GLU A 96 -11.92 7.97 7.45
C GLU A 96 -12.12 7.68 5.96
N MET A 97 -11.62 6.52 5.51
CA MET A 97 -11.71 6.03 4.13
C MET A 97 -11.10 6.94 3.05
N VAL A 98 -10.39 8.02 3.42
CA VAL A 98 -9.67 8.82 2.44
C VAL A 98 -8.36 8.11 2.09
N MET A 99 -8.18 7.85 0.81
CA MET A 99 -6.99 7.22 0.27
C MET A 99 -6.26 8.20 -0.65
N ASP A 100 -4.96 8.26 -0.45
CA ASP A 100 -4.02 8.86 -1.37
C ASP A 100 -3.78 7.87 -2.53
N SER A 101 -3.87 8.32 -3.77
CA SER A 101 -3.97 7.42 -4.93
C SER A 101 -2.75 6.53 -5.11
N TRP A 102 -1.54 7.05 -4.93
CA TRP A 102 -0.32 6.24 -4.96
C TRP A 102 -0.26 5.22 -3.81
N TYR A 103 -0.79 5.58 -2.64
CA TYR A 103 -0.67 4.79 -1.41
C TYR A 103 -1.40 3.46 -1.49
N LEU A 104 -2.49 3.32 -2.26
CA LEU A 104 -3.12 2.00 -2.47
C LEU A 104 -2.16 1.02 -3.16
N HIS A 105 -1.38 1.49 -4.13
CA HIS A 105 -0.61 0.64 -5.03
C HIS A 105 0.68 0.14 -4.38
N HIS A 106 1.33 0.96 -3.56
CA HIS A 106 2.64 0.64 -2.99
C HIS A 106 2.63 -0.58 -2.03
N PRO A 107 1.74 -0.65 -1.02
CA PRO A 107 1.50 -1.86 -0.22
C PRO A 107 1.21 -3.10 -1.08
N LEU A 108 0.35 -2.98 -2.10
CA LEU A 108 0.04 -4.10 -3.00
C LEU A 108 1.27 -4.55 -3.80
N MET A 109 2.15 -3.64 -4.21
CA MET A 109 3.42 -4.00 -4.86
C MET A 109 4.33 -4.78 -3.90
N ASN A 110 4.42 -4.37 -2.62
CA ASN A 110 5.20 -5.11 -1.63
C ASN A 110 4.61 -6.50 -1.36
N LEU A 111 3.28 -6.64 -1.28
CA LEU A 111 2.63 -7.95 -1.21
C LEU A 111 2.94 -8.81 -2.44
N ALA A 112 2.93 -8.23 -3.64
CA ALA A 112 3.26 -8.95 -4.87
C ALA A 112 4.72 -9.41 -4.91
N ARG A 113 5.66 -8.61 -4.41
CA ARG A 113 7.08 -9.00 -4.27
C ARG A 113 7.26 -10.13 -3.26
N LEU A 114 6.63 -10.02 -2.09
CA LEU A 114 6.62 -11.09 -1.08
C LEU A 114 6.04 -12.39 -1.63
N ALA A 115 4.90 -12.31 -2.34
CA ALA A 115 4.26 -13.46 -2.99
C ALA A 115 5.16 -14.12 -4.04
N LEU A 116 5.85 -13.32 -4.87
CA LEU A 116 6.82 -13.81 -5.84
C LEU A 116 8.03 -14.51 -5.18
N ASN A 117 8.36 -14.13 -3.94
CA ASN A 117 9.38 -14.81 -3.12
C ASN A 117 8.81 -16.01 -2.34
N GLY A 118 7.55 -16.40 -2.57
CA GLY A 118 6.93 -17.58 -2.00
C GLY A 118 6.13 -17.35 -0.72
N GLU A 119 5.96 -16.10 -0.27
CA GLU A 119 5.17 -15.81 0.94
C GLU A 119 3.67 -15.94 0.67
N LYS A 120 3.08 -17.05 1.14
CA LYS A 120 1.70 -17.43 0.84
C LYS A 120 0.67 -16.50 1.45
N LYS A 121 0.94 -15.97 2.65
CA LYS A 121 0.00 -15.04 3.28
C LYS A 121 -0.12 -13.74 2.48
N ALA A 122 1.02 -13.25 1.97
CA ALA A 122 1.04 -12.08 1.10
C ALA A 122 0.34 -12.34 -0.24
N GLU A 123 0.53 -13.53 -0.83
CA GLU A 123 -0.16 -13.97 -2.05
C GLU A 123 -1.69 -13.94 -1.87
N GLU A 124 -2.20 -14.56 -0.80
CA GLU A 124 -3.64 -14.59 -0.51
C GLU A 124 -4.22 -13.19 -0.32
N LEU A 125 -3.56 -12.35 0.47
CA LEU A 125 -4.02 -10.99 0.77
C LEU A 125 -4.00 -10.10 -0.48
N LEU A 126 -2.98 -10.23 -1.33
CA LEU A 126 -2.90 -9.55 -2.62
C LEU A 126 -4.06 -9.95 -3.53
N LEU A 127 -4.28 -11.26 -3.72
CA LEU A 127 -5.32 -11.76 -4.62
C LEU A 127 -6.74 -11.41 -4.13
N LYS A 128 -6.95 -11.33 -2.81
CA LYS A 128 -8.21 -10.81 -2.23
C LYS A 128 -8.42 -9.32 -2.50
N SER A 129 -7.34 -8.55 -2.64
CA SER A 129 -7.38 -7.08 -2.74
C SER A 129 -7.36 -6.54 -4.17
N ILE A 130 -6.83 -7.30 -5.12
CA ILE A 130 -6.47 -6.75 -6.43
C ILE A 130 -7.66 -6.29 -7.29
N ASP A 131 -8.80 -6.99 -7.20
CA ASP A 131 -9.98 -6.62 -7.97
C ASP A 131 -10.51 -5.24 -7.56
N PHE A 132 -10.28 -4.80 -6.31
CA PHE A 132 -10.58 -3.44 -5.88
C PHE A 132 -9.69 -2.40 -6.59
N ALA A 133 -8.37 -2.63 -6.67
CA ALA A 133 -7.48 -1.72 -7.38
C ALA A 133 -7.83 -1.62 -8.87
N ILE A 134 -8.26 -2.72 -9.50
CA ILE A 134 -8.77 -2.71 -10.88
C ILE A 134 -10.05 -1.89 -10.98
N LYS A 135 -11.01 -2.06 -10.05
CA LYS A 135 -12.24 -1.26 -9.99
C LYS A 135 -11.92 0.25 -9.90
N VAL A 136 -10.97 0.63 -9.05
CA VAL A 136 -10.50 2.03 -8.90
C VAL A 136 -9.92 2.54 -10.22
N ALA A 137 -9.05 1.76 -10.86
CA ALA A 137 -8.45 2.14 -12.15
C ALA A 137 -9.51 2.38 -13.23
N HIS A 138 -10.52 1.51 -13.32
CA HIS A 138 -11.62 1.65 -14.28
C HIS A 138 -12.49 2.85 -13.97
N HIS A 139 -12.80 3.10 -12.70
CA HIS A 139 -13.62 4.23 -12.28
C HIS A 139 -13.00 5.57 -12.68
N PHE A 140 -11.68 5.70 -12.54
CA PHE A 140 -10.94 6.92 -12.87
C PHE A 140 -10.37 6.95 -14.29
N ASP A 141 -10.75 6.01 -15.16
CA ASP A 141 -10.22 5.86 -16.52
C ASP A 141 -8.67 5.92 -16.56
N TYR A 142 -8.03 5.23 -15.61
CA TYR A 142 -6.58 5.18 -15.43
C TYR A 142 -5.92 6.56 -15.22
N GLN A 143 -6.67 7.54 -14.72
CA GLN A 143 -6.19 8.89 -14.37
C GLN A 143 -6.67 9.27 -12.97
N TRP A 144 -5.83 9.02 -11.98
CA TRP A 144 -6.22 9.12 -10.59
C TRP A 144 -6.28 10.56 -10.07
N PRO A 145 -7.23 10.88 -9.16
CA PRO A 145 -7.16 12.10 -8.36
C PRO A 145 -6.00 12.02 -7.35
N VAL A 146 -5.77 13.08 -6.57
CA VAL A 146 -4.85 13.00 -5.41
C VAL A 146 -5.50 12.19 -4.29
N PHE A 147 -6.70 12.60 -3.87
CA PHE A 147 -7.45 11.92 -2.81
C PHE A 147 -8.84 11.50 -3.26
N TYR A 148 -9.27 10.33 -2.82
CA TYR A 148 -10.64 9.85 -3.00
C TYR A 148 -11.10 9.01 -1.80
N LYS A 149 -12.41 8.80 -1.69
CA LYS A 149 -13.03 7.93 -0.69
C LYS A 149 -13.04 6.48 -1.18
N MET A 150 -12.48 5.53 -0.44
CA MET A 150 -12.37 4.14 -0.91
C MET A 150 -13.72 3.41 -1.03
N ASP A 151 -14.70 3.78 -0.21
CA ASP A 151 -16.03 3.18 -0.18
C ASP A 151 -16.92 3.67 -1.32
N THR A 152 -16.89 4.97 -1.63
CA THR A 152 -17.74 5.60 -2.64
C THR A 152 -17.05 5.91 -3.97
N LEU A 153 -15.71 5.95 -3.97
CA LEU A 153 -14.86 6.50 -5.04
C LEU A 153 -15.07 8.00 -5.32
N GLU A 154 -15.71 8.72 -4.40
CA GLU A 154 -15.86 10.17 -4.47
C GLU A 154 -14.49 10.86 -4.41
N VAL A 155 -14.25 11.79 -5.33
CA VAL A 155 -13.02 12.58 -5.38
C VAL A 155 -13.02 13.61 -4.25
N VAL A 156 -12.04 13.52 -3.36
CA VAL A 156 -11.81 14.48 -2.27
C VAL A 156 -10.90 15.60 -2.74
N LYS A 157 -9.86 15.28 -3.51
CA LYS A 157 -8.94 16.25 -4.12
C LYS A 157 -8.54 15.78 -5.50
N LYS A 158 -9.01 16.47 -6.53
CA LYS A 158 -8.80 16.06 -7.92
C LYS A 158 -7.38 16.31 -8.41
N GLU A 159 -6.79 17.45 -8.05
CA GLU A 159 -5.56 17.93 -8.66
C GLU A 159 -4.52 18.28 -7.61
N THR A 160 -3.25 18.11 -7.98
CA THR A 160 -2.08 18.48 -7.17
C THR A 160 -2.00 20.00 -7.04
N VAL A 161 -2.16 20.68 -8.18
CA VAL A 161 -2.29 22.13 -8.35
C VAL A 161 -3.35 22.36 -9.44
N PRO A 162 -4.18 23.44 -9.37
CA PRO A 162 -5.17 23.73 -10.40
C PRO A 162 -4.61 23.68 -11.82
N GLY A 163 -5.20 22.85 -12.67
CA GLY A 163 -4.81 22.66 -14.07
C GLY A 163 -3.61 21.74 -14.31
N LYS A 164 -3.02 21.14 -13.26
CA LYS A 164 -1.91 20.18 -13.39
C LYS A 164 -2.34 18.71 -13.36
N GLY A 165 -3.64 18.44 -13.17
CA GLY A 165 -4.18 17.10 -13.02
C GLY A 165 -3.89 16.49 -11.65
N GLY A 166 -4.36 15.26 -11.45
CA GLY A 166 -4.06 14.47 -10.25
C GLY A 166 -2.65 13.87 -10.28
N GLU A 167 -2.50 12.67 -9.74
CA GLU A 167 -1.20 12.02 -9.61
C GLU A 167 -0.80 11.28 -10.89
N LYS A 168 0.28 11.76 -11.51
CA LYS A 168 0.75 11.29 -12.83
C LYS A 168 1.69 10.09 -12.75
N ASP A 169 2.22 9.78 -11.58
CA ASP A 169 3.03 8.60 -11.28
C ASP A 169 2.19 7.35 -11.00
N VAL A 170 0.95 7.51 -10.52
CA VAL A 170 0.04 6.40 -10.20
C VAL A 170 -0.20 5.43 -11.36
N PRO A 171 -0.42 5.86 -12.62
CA PRO A 171 -0.54 4.93 -13.74
C PRO A 171 0.71 4.03 -13.92
N GLY A 172 1.90 4.56 -13.62
CA GLY A 172 3.15 3.80 -13.65
C GLY A 172 3.21 2.76 -12.53
N SER A 173 2.91 3.17 -11.29
CA SER A 173 2.85 2.28 -10.13
C SER A 173 1.81 1.16 -10.30
N TYR A 174 0.62 1.51 -10.80
CA TYR A 174 -0.42 0.54 -11.13
C TYR A 174 0.03 -0.44 -12.22
N ALA A 175 0.63 0.05 -13.30
CA ALA A 175 1.15 -0.81 -14.36
C ALA A 175 2.23 -1.77 -13.84
N HIS A 176 3.13 -1.30 -12.98
CA HIS A 176 4.14 -2.15 -12.35
C HIS A 176 3.49 -3.24 -11.49
N LEU A 177 2.52 -2.88 -10.64
CA LEU A 177 1.75 -3.85 -9.86
C LEU A 177 1.09 -4.92 -10.75
N MET A 178 0.43 -4.51 -11.83
CA MET A 178 -0.19 -5.43 -12.79
C MET A 178 0.83 -6.37 -13.44
N LEU A 179 2.03 -5.89 -13.77
CA LEU A 179 3.09 -6.73 -14.32
C LEU A 179 3.63 -7.75 -13.30
N LEU A 180 3.72 -7.38 -12.02
CA LEU A 180 4.08 -8.32 -10.94
C LEU A 180 3.01 -9.42 -10.81
N LEU A 181 1.73 -9.06 -10.88
CA LEU A 181 0.62 -10.03 -10.86
C LEU A 181 0.59 -10.92 -12.09
N PHE A 182 0.87 -10.39 -13.28
CA PHE A 182 1.04 -11.22 -14.47
C PHE A 182 2.21 -12.19 -14.29
N ARG A 183 3.32 -11.76 -13.69
CA ARG A 183 4.46 -12.64 -13.40
C ARG A 183 4.06 -13.76 -12.44
N LEU A 184 3.30 -13.44 -11.39
CA LEU A 184 2.84 -14.37 -10.35
C LEU A 184 1.82 -15.39 -10.88
N THR A 185 0.80 -14.92 -11.60
CA THR A 185 -0.40 -15.72 -11.96
C THR A 185 -0.44 -16.19 -13.41
N LYS A 186 0.32 -15.55 -14.30
CA LYS A 186 0.25 -15.70 -15.77
C LYS A 186 -1.11 -15.33 -16.39
N ASP A 187 -2.01 -14.71 -15.64
CA ASP A 187 -3.30 -14.23 -16.18
C ASP A 187 -3.08 -12.98 -17.05
N LYS A 188 -3.36 -13.12 -18.35
CA LYS A 188 -3.24 -12.03 -19.35
C LYS A 188 -4.13 -10.83 -19.06
N ARG A 189 -5.15 -10.96 -18.20
CA ARG A 189 -5.93 -9.82 -17.70
C ARG A 189 -5.03 -8.73 -17.13
N TYR A 190 -4.07 -9.09 -16.27
CA TYR A 190 -3.19 -8.11 -15.64
C TYR A 190 -2.27 -7.43 -16.66
N LEU A 191 -1.75 -8.17 -17.64
CA LEU A 191 -0.96 -7.55 -18.71
C LEU A 191 -1.76 -6.48 -19.49
N ARG A 192 -3.03 -6.76 -19.81
CA ARG A 192 -3.91 -5.79 -20.49
C ARG A 192 -4.22 -4.56 -19.62
N GLU A 193 -4.38 -4.74 -18.31
CA GLU A 193 -4.55 -3.62 -17.38
C GLU A 193 -3.29 -2.75 -17.32
N ALA A 194 -2.09 -3.35 -17.30
CA ALA A 194 -0.83 -2.62 -17.36
C ALA A 194 -0.70 -1.79 -18.64
N GLU A 195 -1.00 -2.38 -19.81
CA GLU A 195 -0.95 -1.69 -21.10
C GLU A 195 -1.86 -0.47 -21.17
N LYS A 196 -3.07 -0.56 -20.62
CA LYS A 196 -4.02 0.57 -20.58
C LYS A 196 -3.50 1.71 -19.71
N ALA A 197 -2.94 1.40 -18.54
CA ALA A 197 -2.41 2.40 -17.63
C ALA A 197 -1.17 3.11 -18.21
N VAL A 198 -0.21 2.38 -18.80
CA VAL A 198 0.99 2.98 -19.40
C VAL A 198 0.65 3.92 -20.55
N LYS A 199 -0.42 3.67 -21.32
CA LYS A 199 -0.86 4.58 -22.38
C LYS A 199 -1.23 5.97 -21.85
N LYS A 200 -1.62 6.10 -20.58
CA LYS A 200 -1.91 7.41 -19.95
C LYS A 200 -0.65 8.20 -19.59
N LEU A 201 0.53 7.56 -19.60
CA LEU A 201 1.82 8.23 -19.37
C LEU A 201 2.40 8.87 -20.64
N VAL A 202 1.84 8.56 -21.82
CA VAL A 202 2.31 9.12 -23.09
C VAL A 202 2.15 10.63 -23.08
N GLY A 203 3.25 11.36 -23.30
CA GLY A 203 3.27 12.82 -23.31
C GLY A 203 3.50 13.48 -21.95
N CYS A 204 3.62 12.71 -20.85
CA CYS A 204 3.93 13.28 -19.54
C CYS A 204 5.41 13.69 -19.38
N GLY A 205 6.35 13.03 -20.08
CA GLY A 205 7.77 13.39 -20.02
C GLY A 205 8.33 13.41 -18.59
N PHE A 206 8.97 14.52 -18.20
CA PHE A 206 9.49 14.71 -16.84
C PHE A 206 8.41 15.12 -15.81
N ASP A 207 7.20 15.46 -16.25
CA ASP A 207 6.09 15.83 -15.35
C ASP A 207 5.43 14.61 -14.67
N ILE A 208 6.02 13.41 -14.80
CA ILE A 208 5.53 12.18 -14.17
C ILE A 208 5.78 12.19 -12.65
N LEU A 209 6.93 12.73 -12.21
CA LEU A 209 7.33 12.70 -10.80
C LEU A 209 6.55 13.74 -10.01
N TYR A 210 5.56 13.28 -9.23
CA TYR A 210 4.82 14.14 -8.31
C TYR A 210 5.55 14.28 -6.96
N GLN A 211 6.07 13.17 -6.40
CA GLN A 211 6.87 13.16 -5.18
C GLN A 211 8.09 12.24 -5.31
N ALA A 212 9.27 12.82 -5.54
CA ALA A 212 10.53 12.07 -5.59
C ALA A 212 11.21 11.91 -4.21
N ASN A 213 10.66 12.54 -3.16
CA ASN A 213 11.23 12.54 -1.82
C ASN A 213 10.83 11.32 -0.97
N ASN A 214 9.80 10.58 -1.40
CA ASN A 214 9.25 9.41 -0.71
C ASN A 214 9.43 8.10 -1.52
N THR A 215 10.23 8.12 -2.59
CA THR A 215 10.47 6.97 -3.49
C THR A 215 11.85 6.36 -3.30
#